data_AF-A0A953X4E1-F1
#
_entry.id   AF-A0A953X4E1-F1
#
_cell.length_a   1.000
_cell.length_b   1.000
_cell.length_c   1.000
_cell.angle_alpha   90.00
_cell.angle_beta   90.00
_cell.angle_gamma   90.00
#
_symmetry.space_group_name_H-M   'P 1'
#
loop_
_entity.id
_entity.type
_entity.pdbx_description
1 polymer ?
#
loop_
_entity_poly.entity_id
_entity_poly.type
_entity_poly.pdbx_seq_one_letter_code
_entity_poly.pdbx_strand_id
1 'polypeptide(L)'
;MIYVHVNPGFAEFDIPGHGIRAFDLFRFGLVNSVGRASVALLSAISGYLAAHSLVRLGASKLMARRFRSLIVPLAIWNAAFILLTVLGDHVRPGYLETTLAGPLSLWRLPTLLVSAFAAPANVPLGFLRDTFVCAAMMPLLLVLLRRHIGFFLAAVVAIFLVAQFVPLLITADLILFFAIGIWCAERGRVPMAFPVPVLWMSAGLLIVLGAVVTSLQFTQFTDPAAERAVLIKAVFSTIRFPAAVIFWSASVWLSRQASGRWLSGLEPYMFMAFCTHMILLTPLWF
;
A
#
# COMPACT_ATOMS: atom_id res chain seq x y z
N MET A 1 -4.71 7.53 -5.37
CA MET A 1 -4.61 6.05 -5.39
C MET A 1 -4.94 5.49 -6.76
N ILE A 2 -6.07 5.88 -7.37
CA ILE A 2 -6.53 5.34 -8.66
C ILE A 2 -5.49 5.49 -9.78
N TYR A 3 -4.90 6.69 -9.94
CA TYR A 3 -3.91 6.95 -11.00
C TYR A 3 -2.59 6.15 -10.85
N VAL A 4 -2.28 5.67 -9.64
CA VAL A 4 -1.00 5.00 -9.32
C VAL A 4 -0.93 3.60 -9.96
N HIS A 5 -2.09 3.01 -10.26
CA HIS A 5 -2.22 1.67 -10.82
C HIS A 5 -2.72 1.66 -12.27
N VAL A 6 -2.76 2.84 -12.89
CA VAL A 6 -2.94 3.00 -14.33
C VAL A 6 -1.70 2.38 -14.99
N ASN A 7 -1.84 1.27 -15.71
CA ASN A 7 -0.81 0.65 -16.57
C ASN A 7 -0.43 1.69 -17.70
N PRO A 8 0.49 1.49 -18.64
CA PRO A 8 0.64 2.40 -19.80
C PRO A 8 -0.15 1.96 -21.04
N GLY A 9 -0.68 0.74 -21.04
CA GLY A 9 -1.43 0.20 -22.19
C GLY A 9 -0.46 -0.29 -23.23
N PHE A 10 -0.97 -0.44 -24.45
CA PHE A 10 -0.22 -0.91 -25.60
C PHE A 10 0.98 -0.02 -25.99
N ALA A 11 1.10 1.17 -25.41
CA ALA A 11 2.38 1.86 -25.38
C ALA A 11 3.29 1.11 -24.40
N GLU A 12 3.94 0.04 -24.88
CA GLU A 12 5.02 -0.61 -24.15
C GLU A 12 5.98 0.46 -23.66
N PHE A 13 6.43 0.29 -22.42
CA PHE A 13 7.33 1.22 -21.75
C PHE A 13 8.73 1.07 -22.36
N ASP A 14 8.89 1.51 -23.60
CA ASP A 14 10.09 1.40 -24.40
C ASP A 14 10.94 2.67 -24.21
N ILE A 15 11.42 2.85 -22.98
CA ILE A 15 12.40 3.90 -22.65
C ILE A 15 13.60 3.87 -23.62
N PRO A 16 14.12 2.68 -24.04
CA PRO A 16 15.13 2.60 -25.09
C PRO A 16 14.69 3.20 -26.44
N GLY A 17 13.45 2.96 -26.88
CA GLY A 17 12.94 3.42 -28.17
C GLY A 17 12.48 4.88 -28.22
N HIS A 18 11.96 5.44 -27.12
CA HIS A 18 11.39 6.81 -27.11
C HIS A 18 12.04 7.79 -26.13
N GLY A 19 13.02 7.37 -25.33
CA GLY A 19 13.68 8.19 -24.33
C GLY A 19 12.77 8.59 -23.16
N ILE A 20 13.31 9.34 -22.19
CA ILE A 20 12.57 9.78 -21.00
C ILE A 20 11.65 10.94 -21.35
N ARG A 21 10.31 10.75 -21.26
CA ARG A 21 9.34 11.82 -21.47
C ARG A 21 8.98 12.53 -20.16
N ALA A 22 8.53 13.78 -20.26
CA ALA A 22 8.04 14.54 -19.10
C ALA A 22 6.86 13.83 -18.40
N PHE A 23 6.04 13.11 -19.16
CA PHE A 23 4.95 12.30 -18.61
C PHE A 23 5.47 11.11 -17.78
N ASP A 24 6.59 10.50 -18.17
CA ASP A 24 7.20 9.38 -17.42
C ASP A 24 7.73 9.87 -16.08
N LEU A 25 8.38 11.04 -16.06
CA LEU A 25 8.84 11.71 -14.84
C LEU A 25 7.67 12.05 -13.90
N PHE A 26 6.59 12.63 -14.44
CA PHE A 26 5.39 12.94 -13.66
C PHE A 26 4.75 11.66 -13.09
N ARG A 27 4.61 10.64 -13.93
CA ARG A 27 4.04 9.34 -13.56
C ARG A 27 4.89 8.68 -12.48
N PHE A 28 6.18 8.41 -12.70
CA PHE A 28 7.04 7.77 -11.70
C PHE A 28 7.11 8.60 -10.41
N GLY A 29 7.27 9.92 -10.51
CA GLY A 29 7.30 10.80 -9.35
C GLY A 29 6.02 10.69 -8.50
N LEU A 30 4.85 10.79 -9.13
CA LEU A 30 3.55 10.80 -8.44
C LEU A 30 3.14 9.39 -7.97
N VAL A 31 3.27 8.37 -8.83
CA VAL A 31 2.97 6.96 -8.54
C VAL A 31 3.80 6.49 -7.35
N ASN A 32 5.12 6.69 -7.41
CA ASN A 32 6.03 6.13 -6.42
C ASN A 32 6.03 6.89 -5.10
N SER A 33 5.78 8.20 -5.14
CA SER A 33 5.75 9.04 -3.93
C SER A 33 4.37 9.03 -3.30
N VAL A 34 3.36 9.60 -3.97
CA VAL A 34 2.02 9.84 -3.41
C VAL A 34 1.26 8.53 -3.20
N GLY A 35 1.34 7.60 -4.16
CA GLY A 35 0.68 6.31 -4.07
C GLY A 35 1.06 5.52 -2.82
N ARG A 36 2.38 5.36 -2.61
CA ARG A 36 2.93 4.55 -1.53
C ARG A 36 2.88 5.26 -0.16
N ALA A 37 2.90 6.59 -0.14
CA ALA A 37 2.75 7.40 1.08
C ALA A 37 1.42 7.15 1.82
N SER A 38 0.34 7.00 1.06
CA SER A 38 -0.98 6.82 1.63
C SER A 38 -1.11 5.52 2.41
N VAL A 39 -0.40 4.47 2.00
CA VAL A 39 -0.43 3.15 2.62
C VAL A 39 0.14 3.23 4.03
N ALA A 40 1.22 3.98 4.22
CA ALA A 40 1.82 4.23 5.52
C ALA A 40 0.85 4.99 6.45
N LEU A 41 0.26 6.09 5.97
CA LEU A 41 -0.70 6.86 6.76
C LEU A 41 -1.96 6.05 7.11
N LEU A 42 -2.53 5.35 6.13
CA LEU A 42 -3.73 4.53 6.30
C LEU A 42 -3.47 3.37 7.26
N SER A 43 -2.26 2.79 7.24
CA SER A 43 -1.83 1.79 8.21
C SER A 43 -1.78 2.36 9.64
N ALA A 44 -1.19 3.54 9.82
CA ALA A 44 -1.16 4.20 11.13
C ALA A 44 -2.56 4.52 11.67
N ILE A 45 -3.45 5.06 10.83
CA ILE A 45 -4.85 5.30 11.21
C ILE A 45 -5.55 3.97 11.54
N SER A 46 -5.32 2.92 10.75
CA SER A 46 -5.89 1.59 10.99
C SER A 46 -5.45 1.00 12.33
N GLY A 47 -4.17 1.15 12.69
CA GLY A 47 -3.63 0.72 13.98
C GLY A 47 -4.24 1.48 15.17
N TYR A 48 -4.37 2.80 15.04
CA TYR A 48 -5.03 3.65 16.03
C TYR A 48 -6.48 3.20 16.30
N LEU A 49 -7.27 3.04 15.23
CA LEU A 49 -8.67 2.60 15.32
C LEU A 49 -8.80 1.17 15.84
N ALA A 50 -7.87 0.28 15.48
CA ALA A 50 -7.86 -1.10 15.94
C ALA A 50 -7.63 -1.17 17.46
N ALA A 51 -6.69 -0.39 18.01
CA ALA A 51 -6.41 -0.33 19.44
C ALA A 51 -7.66 0.10 20.24
N HIS A 52 -8.33 1.19 19.83
CA HIS A 52 -9.59 1.61 20.45
C HIS A 52 -10.70 0.57 20.33
N SER A 53 -10.81 -0.09 19.17
CA SER A 53 -11.82 -1.12 18.95
C SER A 53 -11.60 -2.37 19.79
N LEU A 54 -10.33 -2.73 20.08
CA LEU A 54 -10.00 -3.86 20.95
C LEU A 54 -10.49 -3.65 22.37
N VAL A 55 -10.23 -2.46 22.94
CA VAL A 55 -10.67 -2.11 24.28
C VAL A 55 -12.20 -2.18 24.40
N ARG A 56 -12.91 -1.73 23.35
CA ARG A 56 -14.39 -1.69 23.36
C ARG A 56 -15.06 -3.05 23.09
N LEU A 57 -14.50 -3.87 22.22
CA LEU A 57 -15.18 -5.07 21.68
C LEU A 57 -14.57 -6.40 22.13
N GLY A 58 -13.32 -6.40 22.58
CA GLY A 58 -12.52 -7.61 22.78
C GLY A 58 -11.98 -8.20 21.47
N ALA A 59 -10.99 -9.08 21.58
CA ALA A 59 -10.22 -9.59 20.43
C ALA A 59 -11.07 -10.37 19.42
N SER A 60 -11.95 -11.27 19.89
CA SER A 60 -12.75 -12.14 19.01
C SER A 60 -13.73 -11.34 18.14
N LYS A 61 -14.48 -10.42 18.74
CA LYS A 61 -15.43 -9.55 18.02
C LYS A 61 -14.73 -8.60 17.08
N LEU A 62 -13.55 -8.08 17.46
CA LEU A 62 -12.71 -7.27 16.56
C LEU A 62 -12.31 -8.07 15.32
N MET A 63 -11.83 -9.31 15.50
CA MET A 63 -11.42 -10.17 14.38
C MET A 63 -12.59 -10.49 13.46
N ALA A 64 -13.75 -10.85 14.01
CA ALA A 64 -14.94 -11.12 13.19
C ALA A 64 -15.37 -9.90 12.36
N ARG A 65 -15.30 -8.69 12.92
CA ARG A 65 -15.60 -7.44 12.19
C ARG A 65 -14.57 -7.16 11.11
N ARG A 66 -13.28 -7.27 11.43
CA ARG A 66 -12.18 -7.05 10.47
C ARG A 66 -12.20 -8.06 9.34
N PHE A 67 -12.54 -9.32 9.62
CA PHE A 67 -12.71 -10.33 8.59
C PHE A 67 -13.80 -9.94 7.59
N ARG A 68 -14.99 -9.55 8.10
CA ARG A 68 -16.10 -9.11 7.25
C ARG A 68 -15.82 -7.81 6.49
N SER A 69 -15.06 -6.89 7.06
CA SER A 69 -14.78 -5.59 6.42
C SER A 69 -13.55 -5.60 5.51
N LEU A 70 -12.63 -6.57 5.65
CA LEU A 70 -11.38 -6.62 4.90
C LEU A 70 -11.29 -7.85 4.00
N ILE A 71 -11.42 -9.05 4.57
CA ILE A 71 -11.20 -10.31 3.84
C ILE A 71 -12.36 -10.63 2.89
N VAL A 72 -13.60 -10.36 3.30
CA VAL A 72 -14.76 -10.59 2.42
C VAL A 72 -14.71 -9.69 1.17
N PRO A 73 -14.53 -8.36 1.29
CA PRO A 73 -14.33 -7.50 0.11
C PRO A 73 -13.11 -7.91 -0.71
N LEU A 74 -11.99 -8.25 -0.07
CA LEU A 74 -10.78 -8.72 -0.75
C LEU A 74 -11.10 -9.90 -1.69
N ALA A 75 -11.79 -10.93 -1.19
CA ALA A 75 -12.16 -12.10 -1.98
C ALA A 75 -13.13 -11.74 -3.12
N ILE A 76 -14.17 -10.96 -2.83
CA ILE A 76 -15.21 -10.60 -3.81
C ILE A 76 -14.60 -9.79 -4.96
N TRP A 77 -13.80 -8.78 -4.65
CA TRP A 77 -13.23 -7.89 -5.67
C TRP A 77 -12.11 -8.55 -6.47
N ASN A 78 -11.31 -9.45 -5.85
CA ASN A 78 -10.38 -10.27 -6.62
C ASN A 78 -11.11 -11.26 -7.53
N ALA A 79 -12.21 -11.89 -7.07
CA ALA A 79 -13.01 -12.76 -7.92
C ALA A 79 -13.58 -12.01 -9.13
N ALA A 80 -14.12 -10.81 -8.91
CA ALA A 80 -14.60 -9.94 -9.99
C ALA A 80 -13.48 -9.54 -10.96
N PHE A 81 -12.29 -9.24 -10.45
CA PHE A 81 -11.12 -8.94 -11.28
C PHE A 81 -10.66 -10.14 -12.11
N ILE A 82 -10.59 -11.33 -11.51
CA ILE A 82 -10.25 -12.58 -12.23
C ILE A 82 -11.28 -12.86 -13.33
N LEU A 83 -12.57 -12.69 -13.03
CA LEU A 83 -13.63 -12.83 -14.03
C LEU A 83 -13.42 -11.87 -15.21
N LEU A 84 -13.13 -10.60 -14.93
CA LEU A 84 -12.82 -9.62 -15.97
C LEU A 84 -11.62 -10.04 -16.82
N THR A 85 -10.55 -10.55 -16.21
CA THR A 85 -9.37 -11.01 -16.96
C THR A 85 -9.64 -12.24 -17.82
N VAL A 86 -10.51 -13.16 -17.37
CA VAL A 86 -10.95 -14.32 -18.14
C VAL A 86 -11.78 -13.87 -19.35
N LEU A 87 -12.71 -12.94 -19.14
CA LEU A 87 -13.49 -12.33 -20.23
C LEU A 87 -12.59 -11.60 -21.23
N GLY A 88 -11.56 -10.93 -20.74
CA GLY A 88 -10.55 -10.25 -21.55
C GLY A 88 -9.72 -11.18 -22.44
N ASP A 89 -9.41 -12.38 -21.94
CA ASP A 89 -8.64 -13.39 -22.68
C ASP A 89 -9.40 -13.91 -23.91
N HIS A 90 -10.74 -13.93 -23.87
CA HIS A 90 -11.58 -14.24 -25.02
C HIS A 90 -11.50 -13.18 -26.13
N VAL A 91 -11.19 -11.93 -25.78
CA VAL A 91 -11.00 -10.84 -26.76
C VAL A 91 -9.56 -10.84 -27.28
N ARG A 92 -8.59 -11.06 -26.38
CA ARG A 92 -7.16 -11.09 -26.71
C ARG A 92 -6.48 -12.28 -26.03
N PRO A 93 -6.14 -13.34 -26.79
CA PRO A 93 -5.45 -14.50 -26.23
C PRO A 93 -4.13 -14.11 -25.54
N GLY A 94 -3.91 -14.63 -24.32
CA GLY A 94 -2.72 -14.35 -23.50
C GLY A 94 -2.87 -13.15 -22.56
N TYR A 95 -4.01 -12.46 -22.58
CA TYR A 95 -4.32 -11.38 -21.65
C TYR A 95 -4.40 -11.84 -20.20
N LEU A 96 -4.93 -13.04 -19.96
CA LEU A 96 -5.04 -13.60 -18.61
C LEU A 96 -3.65 -13.85 -18.02
N GLU A 97 -2.77 -14.51 -18.76
CA GLU A 97 -1.45 -14.91 -18.26
C GLU A 97 -0.55 -13.70 -18.02
N THR A 98 -0.65 -12.68 -18.90
CA THR A 98 0.08 -11.42 -18.72
C THR A 98 -0.44 -10.64 -17.52
N THR A 99 -1.76 -10.58 -17.30
CA THR A 99 -2.34 -9.80 -16.20
C THR A 99 -2.18 -10.49 -14.84
N LEU A 100 -2.31 -11.82 -14.77
CA LEU A 100 -2.18 -12.60 -13.53
C LEU A 100 -0.74 -13.10 -13.25
N ALA A 101 0.23 -12.70 -14.09
CA ALA A 101 1.62 -13.14 -14.04
C ALA A 101 1.74 -14.68 -13.95
N GLY A 102 1.06 -15.37 -14.86
CA GLY A 102 1.06 -16.83 -14.99
C GLY A 102 -0.33 -17.46 -15.12
N PRO A 103 -0.42 -18.78 -15.34
CA PRO A 103 -1.66 -19.47 -15.66
C PRO A 103 -2.63 -19.54 -14.48
N LEU A 104 -3.93 -19.50 -14.77
CA LEU A 104 -4.98 -19.73 -13.78
C LEU A 104 -4.99 -21.21 -13.39
N SER A 105 -4.81 -21.50 -12.10
CA SER A 105 -4.90 -22.86 -11.57
C SER A 105 -5.62 -22.87 -10.23
N LEU A 106 -6.28 -23.99 -9.91
CA LEU A 106 -7.01 -24.16 -8.65
C LEU A 106 -6.10 -23.96 -7.43
N TRP A 107 -4.83 -24.36 -7.52
CA TRP A 107 -3.83 -24.17 -6.47
C TRP A 107 -3.43 -22.71 -6.26
N ARG A 108 -3.55 -21.85 -7.29
CA ARG A 108 -3.30 -20.42 -7.18
C ARG A 108 -4.51 -19.63 -6.69
N LEU A 109 -5.73 -20.19 -6.71
CA LEU A 109 -6.94 -19.46 -6.28
C LEU A 109 -6.87 -18.90 -4.86
N PRO A 110 -6.37 -19.63 -3.83
CA PRO A 110 -6.23 -19.05 -2.49
C PRO A 110 -5.29 -17.84 -2.47
N THR A 111 -4.22 -17.89 -3.25
CA THR A 111 -3.29 -16.75 -3.41
C THR A 111 -3.97 -15.60 -4.13
N LEU A 112 -4.64 -15.86 -5.25
CA LEU A 112 -5.24 -14.82 -6.10
C LEU A 112 -6.43 -14.14 -5.43
N LEU A 113 -7.24 -14.87 -4.66
CA LEU A 113 -8.44 -14.34 -4.01
C LEU A 113 -8.17 -13.64 -2.69
N VAL A 114 -7.35 -14.24 -1.82
CA VAL A 114 -7.15 -13.75 -0.45
C VAL A 114 -5.70 -13.49 -0.08
N SER A 115 -4.76 -13.60 -1.02
CA SER A 115 -3.34 -13.37 -0.76
C SER A 115 -2.77 -14.28 0.34
N ALA A 116 -3.05 -15.59 0.22
CA ALA A 116 -2.57 -16.59 1.18
C ALA A 116 -1.04 -16.68 1.22
N PHE A 117 -0.40 -16.80 0.05
CA PHE A 117 1.05 -17.08 -0.06
C PHE A 117 1.84 -16.02 -0.84
N ALA A 118 1.17 -15.22 -1.67
CA ALA A 118 1.77 -14.16 -2.47
C ALA A 118 0.73 -13.06 -2.73
N ALA A 119 1.08 -12.07 -3.55
CA ALA A 119 0.17 -10.99 -3.93
C ALA A 119 -1.14 -11.53 -4.55
N PRO A 120 -2.28 -10.88 -4.29
CA PRO A 120 -3.56 -11.25 -4.90
C PRO A 120 -3.62 -10.78 -6.37
N ALA A 121 -4.66 -11.21 -7.09
CA ALA A 121 -4.86 -10.87 -8.50
C ALA A 121 -4.87 -9.34 -8.74
N ASN A 122 -5.59 -8.61 -7.89
CA ASN A 122 -5.56 -7.16 -7.81
C ASN A 122 -4.59 -6.75 -6.68
N VAL A 123 -3.31 -6.60 -7.05
CA VAL A 123 -2.17 -6.31 -6.15
C VAL A 123 -2.46 -5.23 -5.09
N PRO A 124 -3.06 -4.06 -5.41
CA PRO A 124 -3.45 -3.05 -4.42
C PRO A 124 -4.28 -3.59 -3.23
N LEU A 125 -5.18 -4.53 -3.47
CA LEU A 125 -6.04 -5.11 -2.42
C LEU A 125 -5.24 -5.91 -1.39
N GLY A 126 -3.99 -6.30 -1.69
CA GLY A 126 -3.08 -6.93 -0.74
C GLY A 126 -2.91 -6.15 0.57
N PHE A 127 -3.08 -4.82 0.52
CA PHE A 127 -3.14 -3.95 1.70
C PHE A 127 -4.22 -4.38 2.72
N LEU A 128 -5.39 -4.85 2.28
CA LEU A 128 -6.47 -5.27 3.17
C LEU A 128 -6.07 -6.51 3.98
N ARG A 129 -5.39 -7.46 3.32
CA ARG A 129 -4.87 -8.67 3.96
C ARG A 129 -3.77 -8.33 4.96
N ASP A 130 -2.82 -7.48 4.59
CA ASP A 130 -1.76 -7.06 5.52
C ASP A 130 -2.33 -6.32 6.74
N THR A 131 -3.31 -5.44 6.54
CA THR A 131 -4.00 -4.75 7.64
C THR A 131 -4.75 -5.72 8.55
N PHE A 132 -5.37 -6.76 7.98
CA PHE A 132 -6.01 -7.82 8.75
C PHE A 132 -5.00 -8.61 9.58
N VAL A 133 -3.86 -9.00 8.99
CA VAL A 133 -2.77 -9.70 9.69
C VAL A 133 -2.21 -8.84 10.83
N CYS A 134 -1.95 -7.55 10.60
CA CYS A 134 -1.52 -6.64 11.66
C CYS A 134 -2.55 -6.52 12.79
N ALA A 135 -3.85 -6.48 12.47
CA ALA A 135 -4.91 -6.47 13.48
C ALA A 135 -4.97 -7.79 14.28
N ALA A 136 -4.71 -8.94 13.65
CA ALA A 136 -4.62 -10.23 14.33
C ALA A 136 -3.40 -10.31 15.27
N MET A 137 -2.27 -9.74 14.85
CA MET A 137 -1.05 -9.65 15.66
C MET A 137 -1.13 -8.58 16.77
N MET A 138 -2.18 -7.76 16.79
CA MET A 138 -2.26 -6.59 17.67
C MET A 138 -2.10 -6.87 19.18
N PRO A 139 -2.66 -7.96 19.76
CA PRO A 139 -2.43 -8.25 21.18
C PRO A 139 -0.94 -8.45 21.50
N LEU A 140 -0.21 -9.13 20.62
CA LEU A 140 1.24 -9.30 20.74
C LEU A 140 1.97 -7.97 20.57
N LEU A 141 1.58 -7.17 19.58
CA LEU A 141 2.15 -5.84 19.36
C LEU A 141 1.97 -4.93 20.57
N LEU A 142 0.81 -4.96 21.23
CA LEU A 142 0.56 -4.17 22.44
C LEU A 142 1.48 -4.56 23.60
N VAL A 143 1.69 -5.86 23.83
CA VAL A 143 2.61 -6.34 24.87
C VAL A 143 4.04 -5.89 24.57
N LEU A 144 4.47 -6.06 23.31
CA LEU A 144 5.81 -5.66 22.86
C LEU A 144 6.03 -4.15 22.97
N LEU A 145 5.06 -3.33 22.55
CA LEU A 145 5.17 -1.86 22.63
C LEU A 145 5.22 -1.36 24.08
N ARG A 146 4.48 -1.99 25.00
CA ARG A 146 4.43 -1.57 26.40
C ARG A 146 5.66 -1.99 27.20
N ARG A 147 6.19 -3.18 26.95
CA ARG A 147 7.23 -3.80 27.81
C ARG A 147 8.60 -3.92 27.16
N HIS A 148 8.66 -4.04 25.84
CA HIS A 148 9.90 -4.40 25.14
C HIS A 148 10.04 -3.64 23.81
N ILE A 149 9.99 -2.31 23.85
CA ILE A 149 10.09 -1.48 22.64
C ILE A 149 11.36 -1.73 21.83
N GLY A 150 12.48 -2.03 22.50
CA GLY A 150 13.73 -2.40 21.83
C GLY A 150 13.60 -3.71 21.05
N PHE A 151 12.95 -4.73 21.63
CA PHE A 151 12.66 -5.98 20.94
C PHE A 151 11.68 -5.77 19.80
N PHE A 152 10.66 -4.93 19.98
CA PHE A 152 9.73 -4.58 18.90
C PHE A 152 10.47 -3.97 17.70
N LEU A 153 11.33 -2.97 17.94
CA LEU A 153 12.11 -2.34 16.87
C LEU A 153 13.05 -3.35 16.20
N ALA A 154 13.74 -4.20 16.98
CA ALA A 154 14.58 -5.26 16.45
C ALA A 154 13.77 -6.26 15.60
N ALA A 155 12.58 -6.64 16.04
CA ALA A 155 11.69 -7.54 15.30
C ALA A 155 11.18 -6.91 14.01
N VAL A 156 10.84 -5.61 14.00
CA VAL A 156 10.48 -4.89 12.75
C VAL A 156 11.65 -4.85 11.78
N VAL A 157 12.86 -4.56 12.25
CA VAL A 157 14.07 -4.59 11.42
C VAL A 157 14.32 -6.00 10.89
N ALA A 158 14.21 -7.03 11.74
CA ALA A 158 14.36 -8.42 11.33
C ALA A 158 13.31 -8.82 10.29
N ILE A 159 12.03 -8.45 10.48
CA ILE A 159 10.96 -8.66 9.50
C ILE A 159 11.28 -7.91 8.21
N PHE A 160 11.77 -6.68 8.27
CA PHE A 160 12.16 -5.93 7.07
C PHE A 160 13.29 -6.63 6.28
N LEU A 161 14.28 -7.18 6.99
CA LEU A 161 15.39 -7.92 6.39
C LEU A 161 14.98 -9.31 5.87
N VAL A 162 14.03 -9.98 6.52
CA VAL A 162 13.63 -11.37 6.21
C VAL A 162 12.35 -11.44 5.36
N ALA A 163 11.55 -10.39 5.24
CA ALA A 163 10.31 -10.37 4.46
C ALA A 163 10.51 -10.56 2.95
N GLN A 164 11.76 -10.53 2.48
CA GLN A 164 12.08 -10.99 1.13
C GLN A 164 12.00 -12.53 0.98
N PHE A 165 12.10 -13.27 2.09
CA PHE A 165 12.10 -14.73 2.13
C PHE A 165 10.83 -15.34 2.73
N VAL A 166 10.08 -14.59 3.54
CA VAL A 166 8.83 -15.07 4.15
C VAL A 166 7.67 -14.17 3.75
N PRO A 167 6.65 -14.68 3.05
CA PRO A 167 5.49 -13.88 2.61
C PRO A 167 4.49 -13.65 3.75
N LEU A 168 4.98 -13.35 4.96
CA LEU A 168 4.11 -13.09 6.12
C LEU A 168 3.32 -11.80 5.91
N LEU A 169 3.93 -10.78 5.29
CA LEU A 169 3.31 -9.51 4.89
C LEU A 169 3.77 -9.21 3.46
N ILE A 170 2.86 -8.78 2.59
CA ILE A 170 3.22 -8.31 1.25
C ILE A 170 4.06 -7.04 1.38
N THR A 171 3.70 -6.21 2.36
CA THR A 171 4.31 -4.92 2.65
C THR A 171 4.80 -4.89 4.09
N ALA A 172 6.04 -5.35 4.30
CA ALA A 172 6.62 -5.53 5.64
C ALA A 172 6.64 -4.26 6.50
N ASP A 173 6.88 -3.10 5.89
CA ASP A 173 6.95 -1.81 6.59
C ASP A 173 5.58 -1.32 7.12
N LEU A 174 4.48 -1.93 6.66
CA LEU A 174 3.12 -1.62 7.12
C LEU A 174 2.97 -1.85 8.62
N ILE A 175 3.62 -2.90 9.16
CA ILE A 175 3.54 -3.24 10.59
C ILE A 175 4.12 -2.13 11.47
N LEU A 176 5.13 -1.40 10.99
CA LEU A 176 5.74 -0.30 11.71
C LEU A 176 4.77 0.86 11.84
N PHE A 177 4.17 1.29 10.72
CA PHE A 177 3.18 2.36 10.74
C PHE A 177 1.93 1.97 11.56
N PHE A 178 1.48 0.73 11.44
CA PHE A 178 0.38 0.20 12.25
C PHE A 178 0.69 0.30 13.75
N ALA A 179 1.90 -0.08 14.15
CA ALA A 179 2.36 0.02 15.53
C ALA A 179 2.49 1.47 16.01
N ILE A 180 2.94 2.41 15.18
CA ILE A 180 2.92 3.85 15.50
C ILE A 180 1.48 4.29 15.81
N GLY A 181 0.51 3.82 15.02
CA GLY A 181 -0.92 4.04 15.27
C GLY A 181 -1.39 3.54 16.64
N ILE A 182 -1.04 2.30 16.98
CA ILE A 182 -1.33 1.70 18.30
C ILE A 182 -0.70 2.54 19.42
N TRP A 183 0.57 2.93 19.27
CA TRP A 183 1.29 3.73 20.25
C TRP A 183 0.63 5.10 20.49
N CYS A 184 0.16 5.75 19.42
CA CYS A 184 -0.61 6.99 19.52
C CYS A 184 -1.93 6.81 20.28
N ALA A 185 -2.64 5.70 20.04
CA ALA A 185 -3.89 5.38 20.74
C ALA A 185 -3.66 5.17 22.24
N GLU A 186 -2.62 4.40 22.59
CA GLU A 186 -2.25 4.09 23.97
C GLU A 186 -1.86 5.33 24.78
N ARG A 187 -1.19 6.29 24.14
CA ARG A 187 -0.80 7.55 24.80
C ARG A 187 -1.88 8.62 24.76
N GLY A 188 -2.98 8.40 24.03
CA GLY A 188 -4.01 9.41 23.79
C GLY A 188 -3.47 10.67 23.10
N ARG A 189 -2.34 10.57 22.39
CA ARG A 189 -1.65 11.70 21.77
C ARG A 189 -1.52 11.45 20.28
N VAL A 190 -2.20 12.31 19.52
CA VAL A 190 -2.18 12.31 18.06
C VAL A 190 -1.61 13.66 17.62
N PRO A 191 -0.53 13.70 16.83
CA PRO A 191 0.06 14.97 16.40
C PRO A 191 -0.92 15.74 15.51
N MET A 192 -1.38 16.89 15.99
CA MET A 192 -2.28 17.78 15.24
C MET A 192 -1.54 18.78 14.34
N ALA A 193 -0.23 18.86 14.46
CA ALA A 193 0.65 19.62 13.59
C ALA A 193 2.09 19.11 13.78
N PHE A 194 2.88 19.19 12.72
CA PHE A 194 4.33 19.04 12.81
C PHE A 194 5.00 20.43 12.71
N PRO A 195 6.16 20.64 13.33
CA PRO A 195 6.91 21.88 13.19
C PRO A 195 7.24 22.17 11.72
N VAL A 196 7.21 23.45 11.31
CA VAL A 196 7.55 23.88 9.95
C VAL A 196 8.91 23.33 9.47
N PRO A 197 9.99 23.32 10.27
CA PRO A 197 11.26 22.70 9.86
C PRO A 197 11.14 21.20 9.53
N VAL A 198 10.31 20.45 10.27
CA VAL A 198 10.07 19.03 10.02
C VAL A 198 9.33 18.82 8.70
N LEU A 199 8.40 19.72 8.37
CA LEU A 199 7.68 19.69 7.10
C LEU A 199 8.61 19.98 5.93
N TRP A 200 9.46 21.01 6.03
CA TRP A 200 10.45 21.30 4.99
C TRP A 200 11.46 20.18 4.81
N MET A 201 11.96 19.61 5.91
CA MET A 201 12.86 18.47 5.86
C MET A 201 12.18 17.24 5.22
N SER A 202 10.92 16.97 5.58
CA SER A 202 10.15 15.87 5.00
C SER A 202 9.89 16.08 3.52
N ALA A 203 9.54 17.31 3.10
CA ALA A 203 9.34 17.65 1.70
C ALA A 203 10.64 17.51 0.90
N GLY A 204 11.75 18.04 1.42
CA GLY A 204 13.07 17.90 0.80
C GLY A 204 13.49 16.44 0.67
N LEU A 205 13.33 15.64 1.73
CA LEU A 205 13.65 14.21 1.70
C LEU A 205 12.74 13.46 0.72
N LEU A 206 11.46 13.79 0.64
CA LEU A 206 10.53 13.20 -0.32
C LEU A 206 10.96 13.49 -1.77
N ILE A 207 11.36 14.72 -2.07
CA ILE A 207 11.87 15.11 -3.40
C ILE A 207 13.15 14.36 -3.73
N VAL A 208 14.13 14.34 -2.82
CA VAL A 208 15.42 13.67 -3.02
C VAL A 208 15.23 12.17 -3.22
N LEU A 209 14.49 11.50 -2.33
CA LEU A 209 14.25 10.06 -2.44
C LEU A 209 13.41 9.73 -3.68
N GLY A 210 12.43 10.58 -4.04
CA GLY A 210 11.65 10.43 -5.27
C GLY A 210 12.53 10.52 -6.52
N ALA A 211 13.47 11.47 -6.56
CA ALA A 211 14.44 11.61 -7.64
C ALA A 211 15.39 10.40 -7.72
N VAL A 212 15.90 9.93 -6.57
CA VAL A 212 16.77 8.75 -6.49
C VAL A 212 16.06 7.50 -7.00
N VAL A 213 14.85 7.21 -6.54
CA VAL A 213 14.04 6.07 -7.02
C VAL A 213 13.83 6.16 -8.51
N THR A 214 13.43 7.33 -9.01
CA THR A 214 13.13 7.54 -10.42
C THR A 214 14.38 7.30 -11.27
N SER A 215 15.54 7.81 -10.85
CA SER A 215 16.84 7.54 -11.48
C SER A 215 17.21 6.05 -11.45
N LEU A 216 17.04 5.38 -10.30
CA LEU A 216 17.30 3.94 -10.18
C LEU A 216 16.40 3.10 -11.09
N GLN A 217 15.13 3.47 -11.24
CA GLN A 217 14.22 2.80 -12.17
C GLN A 217 14.63 3.01 -13.62
N PHE A 218 14.93 4.25 -14.02
CA PHE A 218 15.41 4.51 -15.38
C PHE A 218 16.68 3.73 -15.70
N THR A 219 17.64 3.69 -14.78
CA THR A 219 18.88 2.90 -14.97
C THR A 219 18.63 1.40 -15.03
N GLN A 220 17.66 0.86 -14.27
CA GLN A 220 17.27 -0.55 -14.36
C GLN A 220 16.59 -0.89 -15.70
N PHE A 221 15.82 0.03 -16.28
CA PHE A 221 15.23 -0.17 -17.60
C PHE A 221 16.26 -0.11 -18.73
N THR A 222 17.31 0.72 -18.59
CA THR A 222 18.38 0.82 -19.59
C THR A 222 19.46 -0.26 -19.44
N ASP A 223 19.67 -0.77 -18.22
CA ASP A 223 20.63 -1.83 -17.91
C ASP A 223 19.95 -2.88 -17.00
N PRO A 224 19.20 -3.84 -17.59
CA PRO A 224 18.49 -4.86 -16.83
C PRO A 224 19.41 -5.84 -16.09
N ALA A 225 20.70 -5.91 -16.47
CA ALA A 225 21.68 -6.78 -15.84
C ALA A 225 22.15 -6.26 -14.47
N ALA A 226 21.92 -4.98 -14.17
CA ALA A 226 22.25 -4.42 -12.87
C ALA A 226 21.25 -4.88 -11.78
N GLU A 227 21.72 -5.66 -10.80
CA GLU A 227 20.94 -6.13 -9.65
C GLU A 227 20.58 -5.01 -8.66
N ARG A 228 19.71 -4.08 -9.07
CA ARG A 228 19.30 -2.90 -8.27
C ARG A 228 17.98 -3.08 -7.55
N ALA A 229 17.32 -4.23 -7.70
CA ALA A 229 15.98 -4.49 -7.17
C ALA A 229 15.89 -4.30 -5.65
N VAL A 230 16.91 -4.76 -4.90
CA VAL A 230 16.98 -4.60 -3.44
C VAL A 230 17.08 -3.13 -3.05
N LEU A 231 17.95 -2.37 -3.73
CA LEU A 231 18.14 -0.93 -3.46
C LEU A 231 16.85 -0.16 -3.76
N ILE A 232 16.22 -0.42 -4.89
CA ILE A 232 14.94 0.22 -5.28
C ILE A 232 13.86 -0.06 -4.22
N LYS A 233 13.73 -1.32 -3.77
CA LYS A 233 12.80 -1.70 -2.71
C LYS A 233 13.11 -1.01 -1.38
N ALA A 234 14.39 -0.85 -1.03
CA ALA A 234 14.80 -0.15 0.17
C ALA A 234 14.41 1.34 0.12
N VAL A 235 14.75 2.04 -0.97
CA VAL A 235 14.39 3.46 -1.14
C VAL A 235 12.87 3.66 -1.18
N PHE A 236 12.12 2.73 -1.81
CA PHE A 236 10.65 2.71 -1.78
C PHE A 236 10.05 2.52 -0.38
N SER A 237 10.77 1.88 0.53
CA SER A 237 10.31 1.74 1.91
C SER A 237 10.60 3.03 2.69
N THR A 238 11.78 3.62 2.45
CA THR A 238 12.21 4.87 3.08
C THR A 238 11.36 6.08 2.68
N ILE A 239 10.92 6.18 1.42
CA ILE A 239 10.11 7.31 0.93
C ILE A 239 8.78 7.47 1.71
N ARG A 240 8.29 6.39 2.32
CA ARG A 240 7.01 6.36 3.03
C ARG A 240 7.04 7.16 4.32
N PHE A 241 8.20 7.29 4.98
CA PHE A 241 8.32 8.07 6.22
C PHE A 241 8.10 9.57 6.01
N PRO A 242 8.89 10.28 5.18
CA PRO A 242 8.64 11.70 4.93
C PRO A 242 7.26 11.92 4.29
N ALA A 243 6.84 11.00 3.42
CA ALA A 243 5.55 11.14 2.78
C ALA A 243 4.39 10.98 3.79
N ALA A 244 4.46 10.06 4.75
CA ALA A 244 3.46 9.94 5.81
C ALA A 244 3.32 11.25 6.60
N VAL A 245 4.42 11.94 6.93
CA VAL A 245 4.39 13.24 7.63
C VAL A 245 3.70 14.32 6.79
N ILE A 246 4.05 14.42 5.50
CA ILE A 246 3.45 15.39 4.58
C ILE A 246 1.95 15.10 4.40
N PHE A 247 1.57 13.86 4.14
CA PHE A 247 0.16 13.46 3.96
C PHE A 247 -0.66 13.63 5.24
N TRP A 248 -0.08 13.33 6.39
CA TRP A 248 -0.71 13.56 7.69
C TRP A 248 -1.04 15.05 7.86
N SER A 249 -0.04 15.90 7.63
CA SER A 249 -0.17 17.35 7.80
C SER A 249 -1.15 17.96 6.81
N ALA A 250 -1.12 17.51 5.55
CA ALA A 250 -2.08 17.89 4.53
C ALA A 250 -3.50 17.46 4.90
N SER A 251 -3.68 16.26 5.46
CA SER A 251 -4.98 15.76 5.91
C SER A 251 -5.53 16.59 7.06
N VAL A 252 -4.70 16.94 8.06
CA VAL A 252 -5.12 17.80 9.16
C VAL A 252 -5.46 19.20 8.67
N TRP A 253 -4.63 19.78 7.79
CA TRP A 253 -4.91 21.09 7.19
C TRP A 253 -6.23 21.08 6.43
N LEU A 254 -6.45 20.09 5.57
CA LEU A 254 -7.66 19.95 4.75
C LEU A 254 -8.91 19.74 5.61
N SER A 255 -8.80 19.00 6.72
CA SER A 255 -9.91 18.79 7.66
C SER A 255 -10.42 20.08 8.32
N ARG A 256 -9.59 21.12 8.37
CA ARG A 256 -9.94 22.44 8.92
C ARG A 256 -10.55 23.39 7.88
N GLN A 257 -10.49 23.03 6.59
CA GLN A 257 -11.04 23.83 5.51
C GLN A 257 -12.52 23.51 5.27
N ALA A 258 -13.27 24.47 4.70
CA ALA A 258 -14.66 24.24 4.30
C ALA A 258 -14.79 23.10 3.27
N SER A 259 -13.80 22.95 2.39
CA SER A 259 -13.69 21.84 1.45
C SER A 259 -13.57 20.48 2.15
N GLY A 260 -12.98 20.43 3.35
CA GLY A 260 -12.89 19.22 4.17
C GLY A 260 -14.26 18.62 4.51
N ARG A 261 -15.28 19.47 4.72
CA ARG A 261 -16.65 19.01 4.97
C ARG A 261 -17.24 18.32 3.73
N TRP A 262 -17.03 18.90 2.55
CA TRP A 262 -17.46 18.28 1.29
C TRP A 262 -16.74 16.94 1.04
N LEU A 263 -15.41 16.91 1.23
CA LEU A 263 -14.59 15.69 1.11
C LEU A 263 -15.01 14.59 2.09
N SER A 264 -15.44 14.93 3.31
CA SER A 264 -15.94 13.94 4.26
C SER A 264 -17.22 13.25 3.78
N GLY A 265 -18.02 13.91 2.94
CA GLY A 265 -19.18 13.28 2.28
C GLY A 265 -18.81 12.16 1.32
N LEU A 266 -17.56 12.14 0.83
CA LEU A 266 -17.04 11.08 -0.04
C LEU A 266 -16.51 9.86 0.72
N GLU A 267 -16.30 9.97 2.03
CA GLU A 267 -15.73 8.91 2.88
C GLU A 267 -16.40 7.53 2.67
N PRO A 268 -17.75 7.40 2.61
CA PRO A 268 -18.39 6.10 2.42
C PRO A 268 -18.04 5.44 1.08
N TYR A 269 -17.74 6.23 0.06
CA TYR A 269 -17.44 5.75 -1.29
C TYR A 269 -15.96 5.44 -1.50
N MET A 270 -15.06 5.94 -0.64
CA MET A 270 -13.62 5.77 -0.80
C MET A 270 -13.19 4.30 -0.75
N PHE A 271 -13.81 3.50 0.12
CA PHE A 271 -13.53 2.06 0.20
C PHE A 271 -13.95 1.33 -1.08
N MET A 272 -15.14 1.65 -1.59
CA MET A 272 -15.64 1.09 -2.84
C MET A 272 -14.72 1.47 -4.01
N ALA A 273 -14.38 2.76 -4.14
CA ALA A 273 -13.47 3.25 -5.16
C ALA A 273 -12.08 2.59 -5.08
N PHE A 274 -11.57 2.37 -3.87
CA PHE A 274 -10.33 1.61 -3.67
C PHE A 274 -10.46 0.15 -4.12
N CYS A 275 -11.61 -0.49 -3.95
CA CYS A 275 -11.78 -1.87 -4.39
C CYS A 275 -11.97 -1.98 -5.92
N THR A 276 -12.67 -1.03 -6.53
CA THR A 276 -13.06 -1.11 -7.94
C THR A 276 -12.09 -0.48 -8.92
N HIS A 277 -11.17 0.38 -8.47
CA HIS A 277 -10.34 1.16 -9.40
C HIS A 277 -9.59 0.31 -10.43
N MET A 278 -9.01 -0.83 -10.04
CA MET A 278 -8.36 -1.73 -11.02
C MET A 278 -9.38 -2.30 -12.00
N ILE A 279 -10.52 -2.78 -11.52
CA ILE A 279 -11.58 -3.35 -12.37
C ILE A 279 -12.13 -2.32 -13.35
N LEU A 280 -12.24 -1.05 -12.95
CA LEU A 280 -12.72 0.03 -13.82
C LEU A 280 -11.67 0.51 -14.79
N LEU A 281 -10.41 0.52 -14.36
CA LEU A 281 -9.32 0.95 -15.22
C LEU A 281 -9.01 -0.14 -16.23
N THR A 282 -8.76 -1.38 -15.82
CA THR A 282 -8.27 -2.53 -16.63
C THR A 282 -8.98 -2.78 -17.98
N PRO A 283 -10.28 -2.49 -18.16
CA PRO A 283 -10.94 -2.56 -19.47
C PRO A 283 -10.52 -1.47 -20.47
N LEU A 284 -10.06 -0.30 -20.00
CA LEU A 284 -9.54 0.78 -20.87
C LEU A 284 -8.25 0.40 -21.61
N TRP A 285 -7.79 -0.84 -21.43
CA TRP A 285 -6.51 -1.40 -21.87
C TRP A 285 -6.72 -2.61 -22.78
N PHE A 286 -7.98 -2.91 -23.14
CA PHE A 286 -8.31 -3.87 -24.19
C PHE A 286 -7.93 -3.35 -25.56
#